data_AF-R7W528-F1
#
_entry.id   AF-R7W528-F1
#
_cell.length_a   1.000
_cell.length_b   1.000
_cell.length_c   1.000
_cell.angle_alpha   90.00
_cell.angle_beta   90.00
_cell.angle_gamma   90.00
#
_symmetry.space_group_name_H-M   'P 1'
#
loop_
_entity.id
_entity.type
_entity.pdbx_description
1 polymer ?
#
loop_
_entity_poly.entity_id
_entity_poly.type
_entity_poly.pdbx_seq_one_letter_code
_entity_poly.pdbx_strand_id
1 'polypeptide(L)'
;MPPGILAGWKGPAAASPDSGDTIFVVDEERGALNTYDWGSDRWTTVTEAERLKGAAEMAAGGGRVCVVSHGGAKVVVVDVTPKARTRGSTTAPPRMWEVEAPAGRRVVSLHVLPRMTRPE
;
A
#
# COMPACT_ATOMS: atom_id res chain seq x y z
N MET A 1 -9.42 -16.23 10.25
CA MET A 1 -8.32 -15.24 10.16
C MET A 1 -7.29 -15.56 11.23
N PRO A 2 -5.99 -15.60 10.92
CA PRO A 2 -4.92 -15.78 11.91
C PRO A 2 -4.95 -14.70 13.01
N PRO A 3 -4.59 -14.99 14.26
CA PRO A 3 -4.60 -13.98 15.32
C PRO A 3 -3.72 -12.75 15.04
N GLY A 4 -2.54 -12.94 14.44
CA GLY A 4 -1.63 -11.83 14.12
C GLY A 4 -2.18 -10.88 13.06
N ILE A 5 -3.02 -11.36 12.13
CA ILE A 5 -3.68 -10.47 11.16
C ILE A 5 -4.59 -9.46 11.88
N LEU A 6 -5.35 -9.91 12.89
CA LEU A 6 -6.28 -9.06 13.63
C LEU A 6 -5.55 -8.10 14.55
N ALA A 7 -4.45 -8.54 15.17
CA ALA A 7 -3.71 -7.75 16.15
C ALA A 7 -3.04 -6.49 15.56
N GLY A 8 -2.66 -6.52 14.27
CA GLY A 8 -2.02 -5.39 13.61
C GLY A 8 -2.89 -4.68 12.56
N TRP A 9 -4.15 -5.06 12.41
CA TRP A 9 -5.07 -4.40 11.49
C TRP A 9 -5.57 -3.08 12.09
N LYS A 10 -4.94 -1.96 11.70
CA LYS A 10 -5.18 -0.63 12.28
C LYS A 10 -5.70 0.43 11.30
N GLY A 11 -6.19 0.02 10.14
CA GLY A 11 -6.68 0.95 9.12
C GLY A 11 -7.04 0.25 7.82
N PRO A 12 -7.07 0.98 6.70
CA PRO A 12 -7.38 0.42 5.39
C PRO A 12 -6.42 -0.71 5.02
N ALA A 13 -6.97 -1.80 4.49
CA ALA A 13 -6.22 -2.97 4.03
C ALA A 13 -6.59 -3.33 2.59
N ALA A 14 -5.63 -3.86 1.84
CA ALA A 14 -5.82 -4.29 0.46
C ALA A 14 -4.92 -5.49 0.15
N ALA A 15 -5.47 -6.47 -0.55
CA ALA A 15 -4.71 -7.59 -1.10
C ALA A 15 -4.16 -7.21 -2.48
N SER A 16 -2.93 -7.63 -2.78
CA SER A 16 -2.35 -7.48 -4.12
C SER A 16 -2.74 -8.66 -5.00
N PRO A 17 -3.36 -8.44 -6.17
CA PRO A 17 -3.65 -9.52 -7.11
C PRO A 17 -2.38 -10.11 -7.76
N ASP A 18 -1.29 -9.34 -7.83
CA ASP A 18 -0.04 -9.78 -8.48
C ASP A 18 0.80 -10.74 -7.62
N SER A 19 0.53 -10.75 -6.32
CA SER A 19 1.30 -11.48 -5.31
C SER A 19 0.27 -12.17 -4.46
N GLY A 20 -0.18 -13.36 -4.90
CA GLY A 20 -1.45 -13.98 -4.50
C GLY A 20 -1.77 -14.08 -3.00
N ASP A 21 -0.79 -13.85 -2.13
CA ASP A 21 -0.93 -13.87 -0.68
C ASP A 21 -0.56 -12.55 0.01
N THR A 22 -0.07 -11.53 -0.71
CA THR A 22 0.40 -10.30 -0.06
C THR A 22 -0.77 -9.39 0.32
N ILE A 23 -0.96 -9.21 1.63
CA ILE A 23 -1.90 -8.24 2.20
C ILE A 23 -1.11 -7.05 2.73
N PHE A 24 -1.55 -5.86 2.36
CA PHE A 24 -1.05 -4.60 2.91
C PHE A 24 -2.07 -4.00 3.87
N VAL A 25 -1.59 -3.31 4.90
CA VAL A 25 -2.39 -2.46 5.79
C VAL A 25 -1.66 -1.15 6.04
N VAL A 26 -2.41 -0.06 6.13
CA VAL A 26 -1.88 1.22 6.64
C VAL A 26 -2.30 1.39 8.09
N ASP A 27 -1.32 1.61 8.97
CA ASP A 27 -1.57 2.20 10.30
C ASP A 27 -1.81 3.70 10.08
N GLU A 28 -3.06 4.12 10.13
CA GLU A 28 -3.49 5.49 9.79
C GLU A 28 -3.05 6.53 10.83
N GLU A 29 -2.75 6.12 12.06
CA GLU A 29 -2.27 7.01 13.12
C GLU A 29 -0.76 7.25 12.96
N ARG A 30 0.01 6.18 12.72
CA ARG A 30 1.47 6.26 12.55
C ARG A 30 1.87 6.70 11.15
N GLY A 31 1.05 6.41 10.14
CA GLY A 31 1.41 6.56 8.73
C GLY A 31 2.36 5.46 8.25
N ALA A 32 2.22 4.24 8.77
CA ALA A 32 3.06 3.10 8.42
C ALA A 32 2.34 2.15 7.47
N LEU A 33 2.92 1.90 6.30
CA LEU A 33 2.49 0.84 5.39
C LEU A 33 3.17 -0.46 5.80
N ASN A 34 2.37 -1.47 6.15
CA ASN A 34 2.84 -2.79 6.55
C ASN A 34 2.37 -3.86 5.56
N THR A 35 3.19 -4.89 5.39
CA THR A 35 2.83 -6.12 4.70
C THR A 35 2.68 -7.25 5.71
N TYR A 36 1.75 -8.16 5.48
CA TYR A 36 1.58 -9.33 6.33
C TYR A 36 2.52 -10.46 5.89
N ASP A 37 3.21 -11.08 6.85
CA ASP A 37 4.01 -12.28 6.65
C ASP A 37 3.28 -13.50 7.22
N TRP A 38 2.76 -14.34 6.33
CA TRP A 38 2.05 -15.57 6.67
C TRP A 38 2.92 -16.59 7.40
N GLY A 39 4.24 -16.58 7.18
CA GLY A 39 5.15 -17.54 7.81
C GLY A 39 5.37 -17.26 9.30
N SER A 40 5.35 -15.98 9.70
CA SER A 40 5.57 -15.56 11.08
C SER A 40 4.31 -15.08 11.82
N ASP A 41 3.15 -15.04 11.14
CA ASP A 41 1.88 -14.47 11.63
C ASP A 41 2.08 -13.03 12.18
N ARG A 42 2.83 -12.20 11.44
CA ARG A 42 3.18 -10.84 11.87
C ARG A 42 3.14 -9.84 10.73
N TRP A 43 2.92 -8.58 11.11
CA TRP A 43 3.04 -7.44 10.22
C TRP A 43 4.48 -6.93 10.18
N THR A 44 4.99 -6.65 8.97
CA THR A 44 6.31 -6.08 8.74
C THR A 44 6.18 -4.73 8.05
N THR A 45 6.85 -3.71 8.57
CA THR A 45 6.83 -2.36 7.98
C THR A 45 7.59 -2.31 6.67
N VAL A 46 6.90 -1.84 5.64
CA VAL A 46 7.46 -1.58 4.30
C VAL A 46 8.03 -0.16 4.24
N THR A 47 7.28 0.81 4.75
CA THR A 47 7.70 2.22 4.86
C THR A 47 6.81 2.96 5.86
N GLU A 48 7.31 4.06 6.39
CA GLU A 48 6.57 4.98 7.27
C GLU A 48 6.75 6.39 6.73
N ALA A 49 5.65 7.14 6.60
CA ALA A 49 5.67 8.51 6.10
C ALA A 49 4.45 9.30 6.58
N GLU A 50 4.65 10.55 6.98
CA GLU A 50 3.58 11.44 7.45
C GLU A 50 2.41 11.56 6.46
N ARG A 51 2.68 11.55 5.16
CA ARG A 51 1.65 11.61 4.11
C ARG A 51 0.66 10.43 4.12
N LEU A 52 0.99 9.32 4.77
CA LEU A 52 0.09 8.17 4.95
C LEU A 52 -0.84 8.29 6.16
N LYS A 53 -0.65 9.29 7.03
CA LYS A 53 -1.55 9.49 8.16
C LYS A 53 -2.95 9.90 7.71
N GLY A 54 -3.97 9.46 8.45
CA GLY A 54 -5.37 9.67 8.10
C GLY A 54 -5.77 8.97 6.80
N ALA A 55 -5.17 7.81 6.52
CA ALA A 55 -5.52 6.98 5.38
C ALA A 55 -6.98 6.53 5.48
N ALA A 56 -7.82 6.90 4.50
CA ALA A 56 -9.24 6.56 4.53
C ALA A 56 -9.57 5.32 3.70
N GLU A 57 -8.76 5.03 2.68
CA GLU A 57 -8.97 3.92 1.74
C GLU A 57 -7.65 3.52 1.07
N MET A 58 -7.59 2.29 0.55
CA MET A 58 -6.42 1.78 -0.14
C MET A 58 -6.79 0.77 -1.23
N ALA A 59 -5.98 0.73 -2.29
CA ALA A 59 -5.97 -0.34 -3.27
C ALA A 59 -4.52 -0.79 -3.59
N ALA A 60 -4.34 -2.06 -3.93
CA ALA A 60 -3.04 -2.62 -4.29
C ALA A 60 -3.12 -3.34 -5.64
N GLY A 61 -2.04 -3.25 -6.43
CA GLY A 61 -1.90 -3.92 -7.72
C GLY A 61 -0.88 -3.25 -8.63
N GLY A 62 -0.47 -3.93 -9.70
CA GLY A 62 0.58 -3.49 -10.60
C GLY A 62 1.92 -3.17 -9.91
N GLY A 63 2.23 -3.85 -8.80
CA GLY A 63 3.40 -3.56 -7.95
C GLY A 63 3.31 -2.24 -7.16
N ARG A 64 2.11 -1.66 -7.02
CA ARG A 64 1.88 -0.41 -6.30
C ARG A 64 0.81 -0.56 -5.23
N VAL A 65 0.91 0.29 -4.22
CA VAL A 65 -0.13 0.53 -3.22
C VAL A 65 -0.55 1.99 -3.33
N CYS A 66 -1.83 2.24 -3.56
CA CYS A 66 -2.41 3.57 -3.66
C CYS A 66 -3.26 3.81 -2.41
N VAL A 67 -2.99 4.90 -1.70
CA VAL A 67 -3.62 5.24 -0.42
C VAL A 67 -4.31 6.59 -0.52
N VAL A 68 -5.58 6.66 -0.17
CA VAL A 68 -6.31 7.94 -0.06
C VAL A 68 -5.97 8.57 1.28
N SER A 69 -5.48 9.82 1.28
CA SER A 69 -5.09 10.57 2.47
C SER A 69 -5.81 11.91 2.54
N HIS A 70 -5.74 12.58 3.70
CA HIS A 70 -6.28 13.92 3.94
C HIS A 70 -7.77 14.05 3.54
N GLY A 71 -8.60 13.09 3.96
CA GLY A 71 -10.04 13.12 3.70
C GLY A 71 -10.44 13.01 2.22
N GLY A 72 -9.56 12.48 1.37
CA GLY A 72 -9.81 12.34 -0.07
C GLY A 72 -9.17 13.40 -0.95
N ALA A 73 -8.43 14.35 -0.37
CA ALA A 73 -7.77 15.39 -1.16
C ALA A 73 -6.60 14.86 -1.99
N LYS A 74 -5.97 13.75 -1.56
CA LYS A 74 -4.75 13.22 -2.18
C LYS A 74 -4.77 11.70 -2.27
N VAL A 75 -4.10 11.18 -3.30
CA VAL A 75 -3.69 9.78 -3.39
C VAL A 75 -2.18 9.71 -3.26
N VAL A 76 -1.70 9.00 -2.24
CA VAL A 76 -0.30 8.66 -2.10
C VAL A 76 -0.06 7.33 -2.80
N VAL A 77 0.83 7.33 -3.79
CA VAL A 77 1.21 6.09 -4.49
C VAL A 77 2.55 5.63 -3.97
N VAL A 78 2.62 4.37 -3.56
CA VAL A 78 3.82 3.68 -3.07
C VAL A 78 4.19 2.58 -4.06
N ASP A 79 5.37 2.68 -4.65
CA ASP A 79 5.93 1.63 -5.49
C ASP A 79 6.58 0.55 -4.61
N VAL A 80 5.88 -0.56 -4.44
CA VAL A 80 6.27 -1.70 -3.59
C VAL A 80 6.93 -2.81 -4.40
N THR A 81 7.29 -2.56 -5.67
CA THR A 81 8.00 -3.55 -6.47
C THR A 81 9.31 -3.94 -5.76
N PRO A 82 9.59 -5.24 -5.57
CA PRO A 82 10.85 -5.66 -5.00
C PRO A 82 11.97 -5.18 -5.91
N LYS A 83 12.81 -4.25 -5.44
CA LYS A 83 14.12 -4.06 -6.06
C LYS A 83 14.85 -5.38 -5.87
N ALA A 84 15.23 -6.03 -6.98
CA ALA A 84 15.92 -7.31 -6.99
C ALA A 84 16.96 -7.33 -5.86
N ARG A 85 16.86 -8.33 -4.97
CA ARG A 85 17.78 -8.53 -3.83
C ARG A 85 19.18 -8.83 -4.39
N THR A 86 19.90 -7.81 -4.83
CA THR A 86 21.34 -7.92 -5.04
C THR A 86 21.99 -8.05 -3.67
N ARG A 87 22.76 -9.13 -3.48
CA ARG A 87 23.56 -9.38 -2.26
C ARG A 87 24.35 -8.11 -1.94
N GLY A 88 24.03 -7.47 -0.81
CA GLY A 88 24.67 -6.24 -0.34
C GLY A 88 23.85 -4.94 -0.48
N SER A 89 22.64 -4.98 -1.05
CA SER A 89 21.79 -3.79 -1.15
C SER A 89 21.09 -3.51 0.18
N THR A 90 21.41 -2.38 0.81
CA THR A 90 20.49 -1.69 1.72
C THR A 90 19.14 -1.55 1.02
N THR A 91 18.07 -2.02 1.66
CA THR A 91 16.71 -1.92 1.11
C THR A 91 16.34 -0.44 1.03
N ALA A 92 16.59 0.18 -0.12
CA ALA A 92 16.22 1.57 -0.34
C ALA A 92 14.71 1.69 -0.13
N PRO A 93 14.23 2.75 0.55
CA PRO A 93 12.82 2.91 0.80
C PRO A 93 12.02 2.92 -0.52
N PRO A 94 10.77 2.44 -0.50
CA PRO A 94 9.86 2.50 -1.64
C PRO A 94 9.81 3.91 -2.24
N ARG A 95 9.69 3.99 -3.57
CA ARG A 95 9.42 5.27 -4.22
C ARG A 95 7.99 5.68 -3.94
N MET A 96 7.78 6.98 -3.76
CA MET A 96 6.51 7.49 -3.31
C MET A 96 6.25 8.88 -3.87
N TRP A 97 5.03 9.12 -4.30
CA TRP A 97 4.59 10.41 -4.82
C TRP A 97 3.10 10.64 -4.52
N GLU A 98 2.69 11.90 -4.59
CA GLU A 98 1.31 12.32 -4.35
C GLU A 98 0.64 12.70 -5.66
N VAL A 99 -0.65 12.38 -5.75
CA VAL A 99 -1.54 12.80 -6.84
C VAL A 99 -2.71 13.53 -6.18
N GLU A 100 -2.85 14.82 -6.49
CA GLU A 100 -3.95 15.63 -5.99
C GLU A 100 -5.29 15.20 -6.62
N ALA A 101 -6.36 15.26 -5.82
CA ALA A 101 -7.71 15.14 -6.35
C ALA A 101 -8.05 16.36 -7.23
N PRO A 102 -8.92 16.21 -8.24
CA PRO A 102 -9.41 17.36 -8.99
C PRO A 102 -10.04 18.41 -8.08
N ALA A 103 -9.89 19.70 -8.42
CA ALA A 103 -10.38 20.79 -7.60
C ALA A 103 -11.89 20.65 -7.29
N GLY A 104 -12.25 20.85 -6.01
CA GLY A 104 -13.62 20.70 -5.51
C GLY A 104 -14.12 19.25 -5.46
N ARG A 105 -13.26 18.25 -5.74
CA ARG A 105 -13.58 16.83 -5.63
C ARG A 105 -12.70 16.17 -4.57
N ARG A 106 -13.12 14.99 -4.16
CA ARG A 106 -12.44 14.14 -3.19
C ARG A 106 -12.49 12.70 -3.69
N VAL A 107 -11.39 11.99 -3.51
CA VAL A 107 -11.31 10.56 -3.80
C VAL A 107 -12.12 9.82 -2.74
N VAL A 108 -13.01 8.96 -3.22
CA VAL A 108 -13.92 8.15 -2.39
C VAL A 108 -13.84 6.66 -2.72
N SER A 109 -13.17 6.32 -3.83
CA SER A 109 -12.84 4.95 -4.16
C SER A 109 -11.56 4.84 -4.98
N LEU A 110 -10.77 3.80 -4.73
CA LEU A 110 -9.60 3.44 -5.54
C LEU A 110 -9.73 2.04 -6.15
N HIS A 111 -9.32 1.92 -7.41
CA HIS A 111 -9.15 0.63 -8.04
C HIS A 111 -7.88 0.63 -8.91
N VAL A 112 -7.04 -0.38 -8.75
CA VAL A 112 -5.85 -0.55 -9.59
C VAL A 112 -6.19 -1.55 -10.68
N LEU A 113 -6.34 -1.04 -11.91
CA LEU A 113 -6.64 -1.88 -13.06
C LEU A 113 -5.39 -2.66 -13.50
N PRO A 114 -5.54 -3.94 -13.88
CA PRO A 114 -4.45 -4.69 -14.48
C PRO A 114 -4.02 -4.00 -15.78
N ARG A 115 -2.72 -4.10 -16.10
CA ARG A 115 -2.24 -3.66 -17.40
C ARG A 115 -2.83 -4.60 -18.46
N MET A 116 -3.57 -4.05 -19.41
CA MET A 116 -3.97 -4.82 -20.59
C MET A 116 -2.70 -5.26 -21.33
N THR A 117 -2.47 -6.57 -21.41
CA THR A 117 -1.50 -7.12 -22.36
C THR A 117 -2.05 -6.87 -23.76
N ARG A 118 -1.20 -6.42 -24.69
CA ARG A 118 -1.58 -6.33 -26.09
C ARG A 118 -2.00 -7.73 -26.56
N PRO A 119 -3.11 -7.91 -27.28
CA PRO A 119 -3.38 -9.18 -27.93
C PRO A 119 -2.20 -9.50 -28.86
N GLU A 120 -1.69 -10.73 -28.77
CA GLU A 120 -0.67 -11.27 -29.68
C GLU A 120 -1.20 -11.34 -31.12
#